data_AF-A0A1P8MRJ5-F1
#
_entry.id   AF-A0A1P8MRJ5-F1
#
_cell.length_a   1.000
_cell.length_b   1.000
_cell.length_c   1.000
_cell.angle_alpha   90.00
_cell.angle_beta   90.00
_cell.angle_gamma   90.00
#
_symmetry.space_group_name_H-M   'P 1'
#
loop_
_entity.id
_entity.type
_entity.pdbx_description
1 polymer ?
#
loop_
_entity_poly.entity_id
_entity_poly.type
_entity_poly.pdbx_seq_one_letter_code
_entity_poly.pdbx_strand_id
1 'polypeptide(L)'
;MENGLACKRAFRDGSSRTRHAYVLTQNGRDLAPVILAPKQWVDKHMKDGPSARALTDTQSGVPIEIGIARAQDALPLSRLTYKVKGR
;
A
#
# COMPACT_ATOMS: atom_id res chain seq x y z
N MET A 1 7.28 22.76 6.39
CA MET A 1 7.30 22.12 5.05
C MET A 1 7.26 20.62 5.27
N GLU A 2 6.07 20.01 5.30
CA GLU A 2 5.95 18.59 5.61
C GLU A 2 5.94 17.77 4.31
N ASN A 3 7.03 17.87 3.54
CA ASN A 3 7.20 17.14 2.27
C ASN A 3 7.71 15.70 2.50
N GLY A 4 7.81 15.25 3.74
CA GLY A 4 8.28 13.90 4.11
C GLY A 4 7.21 12.82 3.93
N LEU A 5 7.63 11.55 4.03
CA LEU A 5 6.74 10.39 3.85
C LEU A 5 5.76 10.19 5.02
N ALA A 6 6.11 10.64 6.21
CA ALA A 6 5.28 10.50 7.40
C ALA A 6 5.37 11.74 8.29
N CYS A 7 4.27 12.04 8.96
CA CYS A 7 4.15 13.07 9.97
C CYS A 7 3.98 12.46 11.37
N LYS A 8 4.51 13.15 12.38
CA LYS A 8 4.37 12.74 13.79
C LYS A 8 3.08 13.33 14.36
N ARG A 9 2.09 12.50 14.65
CA ARG A 9 0.79 12.91 15.20
C ARG A 9 0.65 12.48 16.65
N ALA A 10 0.33 13.43 17.54
CA ALA A 10 0.00 13.12 18.92
C ALA A 10 -1.35 12.38 18.99
N PHE A 11 -1.44 11.38 19.86
CA PHE A 11 -2.70 10.70 20.19
C PHE A 11 -2.73 10.28 21.66
N ARG A 12 -3.93 10.00 22.16
CA ARG A 12 -4.16 9.45 23.50
C ARG A 12 -4.79 8.07 23.36
N ASP A 13 -4.25 7.11 24.10
CA ASP A 13 -4.72 5.71 24.15
C ASP A 13 -5.64 5.44 25.35
N GLY A 14 -6.19 6.50 25.96
CA GLY A 14 -6.96 6.41 27.21
C GLY A 14 -6.11 6.58 28.48
N SER A 15 -4.78 6.70 28.38
CA SER A 15 -3.89 7.04 29.51
C SER A 15 -3.63 8.55 29.65
N SER A 16 -3.02 8.95 30.77
CA SER A 16 -2.61 10.35 31.05
C SER A 16 -1.40 10.82 30.23
N ARG A 17 -0.69 9.92 29.54
CA ARG A 17 0.52 10.24 28.77
C ARG A 17 0.19 10.45 27.29
N THR A 18 0.65 11.56 26.73
CA THR A 18 0.58 11.78 25.28
C THR A 18 1.59 10.86 24.58
N ARG A 19 1.10 10.08 23.60
CA ARG A 19 1.94 9.28 22.71
C ARG A 19 1.93 9.88 21.32
N HIS A 20 2.86 9.44 20.49
CA HIS A 20 2.94 9.86 19.10
C HIS A 20 2.89 8.64 18.17
N ALA A 21 2.15 8.78 17.09
CA ALA A 21 2.13 7.86 15.97
C ALA A 21 2.77 8.53 14.75
N TYR A 22 3.41 7.73 13.89
CA TYR A 22 3.80 8.17 12.56
C TYR A 22 2.68 7.81 11.59
N VAL A 23 2.15 8.82 10.91
CA VAL A 23 1.05 8.66 9.97
C VAL A 23 1.55 9.08 8.60
N LEU A 24 1.25 8.28 7.57
CA LEU A 24 1.66 8.61 6.21
C LEU A 24 1.05 9.95 5.78
N THR A 25 1.88 10.78 5.18
CA THR A 25 1.43 11.96 4.43
C THR A 25 0.81 11.51 3.10
N GLN A 26 0.28 12.45 2.31
CA GLN A 26 -0.14 12.12 0.95
C GLN A 26 1.05 11.67 0.10
N ASN A 27 2.17 12.40 0.15
CA ASN A 27 3.42 12.01 -0.52
C ASN A 27 3.88 10.60 -0.11
N GLY A 28 3.73 10.24 1.18
CA GLY A 28 4.05 8.90 1.66
C GLY A 28 3.13 7.81 1.13
N ARG A 29 1.83 8.11 0.96
CA ARG A 29 0.88 7.19 0.32
C ARG A 29 1.18 7.03 -1.16
N ASP A 30 1.54 8.11 -1.84
CA ASP A 30 1.85 8.10 -3.29
C ASP A 30 3.12 7.32 -3.62
N LEU A 31 3.95 6.98 -2.62
CA LEU A 31 5.11 6.09 -2.78
C LEU A 31 4.70 4.60 -2.94
N ALA A 32 3.45 4.23 -2.68
CA ALA A 32 3.01 2.83 -2.71
C ALA A 32 3.37 2.08 -4.01
N PRO A 33 3.15 2.61 -5.24
CA PRO A 33 3.53 1.92 -6.47
C PRO A 33 5.01 1.58 -6.55
N VAL A 34 5.87 2.47 -6.05
CA VAL A 34 7.33 2.27 -6.03
C VAL A 34 7.73 1.13 -5.11
N ILE A 35 7.05 0.95 -3.97
CA ILE A 35 7.31 -0.15 -3.04
C ILE A 35 6.73 -1.47 -3.58
N LEU A 36 5.58 -1.41 -4.26
CA LEU A 36 4.88 -2.59 -4.79
C LEU A 36 5.56 -3.18 -6.04
N ALA A 37 6.21 -2.36 -6.87
CA ALA A 37 6.88 -2.83 -8.08
C ALA A 37 8.02 -3.85 -7.80
N PRO A 38 8.96 -3.61 -6.86
CA PRO A 38 9.96 -4.60 -6.47
C PRO A 38 9.33 -5.89 -5.93
N LYS A 39 8.26 -5.79 -5.12
CA LYS A 39 7.54 -6.97 -4.60
C LYS A 39 7.02 -7.83 -5.74
N GLN A 40 6.40 -7.24 -6.75
CA GLN A 40 5.91 -7.97 -7.92
C GLN A 40 7.06 -8.61 -8.71
N TRP A 41 8.18 -7.90 -8.88
CA TRP A 41 9.35 -8.47 -9.56
C TRP A 41 9.90 -9.69 -8.81
N VAL A 42 10.05 -9.59 -7.48
CA VAL A 42 10.50 -10.70 -6.63
C VAL A 42 9.52 -11.87 -6.72
N ASP A 43 8.21 -11.60 -6.64
CA ASP A 43 7.18 -12.64 -6.77
C ASP A 43 7.25 -13.37 -8.12
N LYS A 44 7.60 -12.66 -9.20
CA LYS A 44 7.69 -13.22 -10.55
C LYS A 44 8.97 -14.04 -10.77
N HIS A 45 10.09 -13.63 -10.17
CA HIS A 45 11.42 -14.13 -10.54
C HIS A 45 12.15 -14.91 -9.44
N MET A 46 11.77 -14.78 -8.18
CA MET A 46 12.50 -15.38 -7.05
C MET A 46 11.70 -16.42 -6.26
N LYS A 47 10.43 -16.68 -6.61
CA LYS A 47 9.57 -17.64 -5.90
C LYS A 47 9.15 -18.79 -6.80
N ASP A 48 9.13 -20.00 -6.25
CA ASP A 48 8.57 -21.21 -6.87
C ASP A 48 7.03 -21.20 -6.86
N GLY A 49 6.41 -20.05 -7.10
CA GLY A 49 4.95 -19.90 -7.14
C GLY A 49 4.44 -18.51 -6.73
N PRO A 50 3.17 -18.18 -7.04
CA PRO A 50 2.59 -16.88 -6.75
C PRO A 50 2.53 -16.61 -5.24
N SER A 51 2.74 -15.36 -4.84
CA SER A 51 2.65 -14.95 -3.43
C SER A 51 1.31 -15.33 -2.79
N ALA A 52 1.34 -15.72 -1.51
CA ALA A 52 0.13 -16.04 -0.73
C ALA A 52 -0.83 -14.83 -0.55
N ARG A 53 -0.42 -13.63 -0.96
CA ARG A 53 -1.17 -12.38 -0.84
C ARG A 53 -1.21 -11.65 -2.17
N ALA A 54 -2.36 -11.72 -2.83
CA ALA A 54 -2.62 -10.95 -4.04
C ALA A 54 -3.02 -9.51 -3.67
N LEU A 55 -2.48 -8.56 -4.42
CA LEU A 55 -3.05 -7.23 -4.48
C LEU A 55 -4.36 -7.33 -5.27
N THR A 56 -5.44 -6.78 -4.75
CA THR A 56 -6.77 -6.89 -5.35
C THR A 56 -7.46 -5.53 -5.36
N ASP A 57 -8.33 -5.35 -6.34
CA ASP A 57 -9.28 -4.24 -6.38
C ASP A 57 -10.35 -4.43 -5.30
N THR A 58 -10.60 -3.42 -4.47
CA THR A 58 -11.66 -3.46 -3.45
C THR A 58 -13.05 -3.48 -4.05
N GLN A 59 -13.24 -2.96 -5.27
CA GLN A 59 -14.55 -2.99 -5.95
C GLN A 59 -14.83 -4.31 -6.66
N SER A 60 -13.97 -4.72 -7.58
CA SER A 60 -14.20 -5.94 -8.38
C SER A 60 -13.71 -7.22 -7.69
N GLY A 61 -12.83 -7.11 -6.70
CA GLY A 61 -12.17 -8.27 -6.08
C GLY A 61 -11.12 -8.94 -6.96
N VAL A 62 -10.88 -8.41 -8.17
CA VAL A 62 -9.96 -8.98 -9.15
C VAL A 62 -8.51 -8.66 -8.76
N PRO A 63 -7.56 -9.59 -8.99
CA PRO A 63 -6.15 -9.32 -8.80
C PRO A 63 -5.64 -8.15 -9.65
N ILE A 64 -4.76 -7.33 -9.09
CA ILE A 64 -4.10 -6.20 -9.75
C ILE A 64 -2.59 -6.41 -9.77
N GLU A 65 -1.96 -6.03 -10.88
CA GLU A 65 -0.51 -5.91 -11.03
C GLU A 65 -0.10 -4.44 -11.24
N ILE A 66 1.11 -4.10 -10.83
CA ILE A 66 1.75 -2.82 -11.13
C ILE A 66 2.29 -2.88 -12.57
N GLY A 67 2.01 -1.84 -13.35
CA GLY A 67 2.45 -1.72 -14.74
C GLY A 67 2.37 -0.28 -15.26
N ILE A 68 2.77 -0.09 -16.50
CA ILE A 68 2.64 1.19 -17.21
C ILE A 68 1.22 1.28 -17.78
N ALA A 69 0.53 2.38 -17.48
CA ALA A 69 -0.81 2.66 -17.96
C ALA A 69 -0.89 4.12 -18.41
N ARG A 70 -1.91 4.45 -19.22
CA ARG A 70 -2.27 5.85 -19.44
C ARG A 70 -2.83 6.41 -18.13
N ALA A 71 -2.66 7.71 -17.88
CA ALA A 71 -3.10 8.33 -16.63
C ALA A 71 -4.60 8.10 -16.35
N GLN A 72 -5.45 8.10 -17.38
CA GLN A 72 -6.88 7.86 -17.26
C GLN A 72 -7.26 6.40 -16.92
N ASP A 73 -6.37 5.45 -17.14
CA ASP A 73 -6.61 4.03 -16.88
C ASP A 73 -6.05 3.61 -15.50
N ALA A 74 -5.31 4.49 -14.82
CA ALA A 74 -4.69 4.21 -13.54
C ALA A 74 -5.76 4.01 -12.45
N LEU A 75 -5.66 2.88 -11.73
CA LEU A 75 -6.52 2.65 -10.57
C LEU A 75 -6.06 3.53 -9.39
N PRO A 76 -6.98 4.20 -8.67
CA PRO A 76 -6.63 4.97 -7.49
C PRO A 76 -6.12 4.04 -6.38
N LEU A 77 -5.12 4.49 -5.63
CA LEU A 77 -4.51 3.70 -4.54
C LEU A 77 -5.52 3.27 -3.46
N SER A 78 -6.59 4.04 -3.27
CA SER A 78 -7.69 3.71 -2.34
C SER A 78 -8.47 2.44 -2.73
N ARG A 79 -8.37 2.00 -3.99
CA ARG A 79 -8.96 0.74 -4.46
C ARG A 79 -8.06 -0.48 -4.23
N LEU A 80 -6.84 -0.30 -3.75
CA LEU A 80 -5.90 -1.40 -3.57
C LEU A 80 -6.01 -1.98 -2.17
N THR A 81 -6.17 -3.30 -2.07
CA THR A 81 -6.07 -4.03 -0.80
C THR A 81 -5.33 -5.34 -0.98
N TYR A 82 -4.82 -5.90 0.12
CA TYR A 82 -4.27 -7.24 0.14
C TYR A 82 -5.32 -8.23 0.64
N LYS A 83 -5.63 -9.25 -0.17
CA LYS A 83 -6.37 -10.42 0.30
C LYS A 83 -5.42 -11.57 0.61
N VAL A 84 -5.63 -12.19 1.77
CA VAL A 84 -4.97 -13.43 2.15
C VAL A 84 -5.78 -14.57 1.53
N LYS A 85 -5.15 -15.50 0.79
CA LYS A 85 -5.84 -16.73 0.38
C LYS A 85 -6.18 -17.53 1.64
N GLY A 86 -7.46 -17.66 1.99
CA GLY A 86 -7.94 -18.62 3.00
C GLY A 86 -8.72 -18.08 4.21
N ARG A 87 -9.24 -16.85 4.20
CA ARG A 87 -10.28 -16.42 5.16
C ARG A 87 -11.18 -15.34 4.57
#